data_AF-A0A519KAU3-F1
#
_entry.id   AF-A0A519KAU3-F1
#
_cell.length_a   1.000
_cell.length_b   1.000
_cell.length_c   1.000
_cell.angle_alpha   90.00
_cell.angle_beta   90.00
_cell.angle_gamma   90.00
#
_symmetry.space_group_name_H-M   'P 1'
#
loop_
_entity.id
_entity.type
_entity.pdbx_description
1 polymer ?
#
loop_
_entity_poly.entity_id
_entity_poly.type
_entity_poly.pdbx_seq_one_letter_code
_entity_poly.pdbx_strand_id
1 'polypeptide(L)'
;MINKKTITLAMLAGVVVFLSAFMPKQQEAFKAKNLKVLPKNITKEDLDKVMDGFKASLGVRCNHCHASVKDNPRKMDFASDENPKKDV
;
A
#
# COMPACT_ATOMS: atom_id res chain seq x y z
N MET A 1 -9.03 -14.81 49.00
CA MET A 1 -9.11 -13.38 49.35
C MET A 1 -8.37 -12.60 48.28
N ILE A 2 -9.09 -11.87 47.42
CA ILE A 2 -8.48 -11.10 46.33
C ILE A 2 -7.77 -9.89 46.94
N ASN A 3 -6.47 -9.74 46.67
CA ASN A 3 -5.68 -8.67 47.25
C ASN A 3 -5.98 -7.33 46.56
N LYS A 4 -6.04 -6.24 47.31
CA LYS A 4 -6.30 -4.90 46.73
C LYS A 4 -5.29 -4.57 45.61
N LYS A 5 -4.04 -5.03 45.75
CA LYS A 5 -2.98 -4.94 44.73
C LYS A 5 -3.27 -5.72 43.44
N THR A 6 -3.92 -6.89 43.53
CA THR A 6 -4.27 -7.68 42.33
C THR A 6 -5.44 -7.07 41.57
N ILE A 7 -6.39 -6.43 42.27
CA ILE A 7 -7.49 -5.69 41.64
C ILE A 7 -6.95 -4.46 40.90
N THR A 8 -6.07 -3.68 41.54
CA THR A 8 -5.48 -2.50 40.91
C THR A 8 -4.65 -2.84 39.68
N LEU A 9 -3.91 -3.95 39.71
CA LEU A 9 -3.10 -4.40 38.57
C LEU A 9 -3.98 -4.83 37.38
N ALA A 10 -5.05 -5.57 37.65
CA ALA A 10 -6.00 -5.99 36.63
C ALA A 10 -6.73 -4.79 35.99
N MET A 11 -7.08 -3.78 36.80
CA MET A 11 -7.73 -2.57 36.30
C MET A 11 -6.78 -1.75 35.42
N LEU A 12 -5.51 -1.61 35.80
CA LEU A 12 -4.49 -0.92 34.99
C LEU A 12 -4.26 -1.64 33.66
N ALA A 13 -4.14 -2.97 33.69
CA ALA A 13 -3.98 -3.77 32.47
C ALA A 13 -5.20 -3.63 31.53
N GLY A 14 -6.41 -3.60 32.09
CA GLY A 14 -7.63 -3.38 31.32
C GLY A 14 -7.64 -2.01 30.60
N VAL A 15 -7.17 -0.95 31.26
CA VAL A 15 -7.09 0.39 30.67
C VAL A 15 -6.11 0.43 29.50
N VAL A 16 -4.94 -0.20 29.60
CA VAL A 16 -3.94 -0.24 28.51
C VAL A 16 -4.48 -0.98 27.29
N VAL A 17 -5.18 -2.10 27.50
CA VAL A 17 -5.81 -2.87 26.41
C VAL A 17 -6.90 -2.05 25.73
N PHE A 18 -7.77 -1.37 26.51
CA PHE A 18 -8.82 -0.50 25.95
C PHE A 18 -8.25 0.66 25.12
N LEU A 19 -7.14 1.26 25.54
CA LEU A 19 -6.49 2.37 24.82
C LEU A 19 -5.86 1.93 23.49
N SER A 20 -5.43 0.68 23.35
CA SER A 20 -4.82 0.18 22.11
C SER A 20 -5.78 0.20 20.91
N ALA A 21 -7.10 0.13 21.13
CA ALA A 21 -8.11 0.19 20.08
C ALA A 21 -8.21 1.59 19.41
N PHE A 22 -7.69 2.63 20.06
CA PHE A 22 -7.67 4.00 19.56
C PHE A 22 -6.32 4.40 18.94
N MET A 23 -5.36 3.47 18.82
CA MET A 23 -4.13 3.76 18.10
C MET A 23 -4.43 3.95 16.61
N PRO A 24 -4.00 5.09 16.00
CA PRO A 24 -4.12 5.26 14.57
C PRO A 24 -3.34 4.13 13.89
N LYS A 25 -4.00 3.37 13.02
CA LYS A 25 -3.29 2.45 12.12
C LYS A 25 -2.28 3.29 11.35
N GLN A 26 -1.00 3.04 11.58
CA GLN A 26 0.07 3.67 10.82
C GLN A 26 -0.15 3.29 9.35
N GLN A 27 -0.68 4.22 8.57
CA GLN A 27 -0.87 4.03 7.15
C GLN A 27 0.52 3.88 6.55
N GLU A 28 0.83 2.67 6.07
CA GLU A 28 2.06 2.39 5.33
C GLU A 28 2.27 3.52 4.31
N ALA A 29 3.39 4.24 4.44
CA ALA A 29 3.71 5.32 3.52
C ALA A 29 3.73 4.74 2.10
N PHE A 30 3.04 5.40 1.16
CA PHE A 30 3.00 4.96 -0.23
C PHE A 30 4.43 4.75 -0.75
N LYS A 31 4.71 3.54 -1.23
CA LYS A 31 5.99 3.19 -1.83
C LYS A 31 5.77 2.37 -3.07
N ALA A 32 6.04 2.98 -4.22
CA ALA A 32 6.08 2.28 -5.48
C ALA A 32 7.14 1.17 -5.46
N LYS A 33 6.81 0.01 -6.03
CA LYS A 33 7.69 -1.16 -6.11
C LYS A 33 8.23 -1.30 -7.54
N ASN A 34 9.44 -1.84 -7.66
CA ASN A 34 10.10 -2.11 -8.95
C ASN A 34 10.25 -0.90 -9.89
N LEU A 35 10.53 0.29 -9.35
CA LEU A 35 10.92 1.45 -10.17
C LEU A 35 12.38 1.31 -10.61
N LYS A 36 12.60 1.24 -11.93
CA LYS A 36 13.93 1.15 -12.56
C LYS A 36 14.47 2.51 -13.02
N VAL A 37 13.58 3.38 -13.55
CA VAL A 37 13.95 4.68 -14.14
C VAL A 37 13.49 5.86 -13.29
N LEU A 38 12.25 5.82 -12.79
CA LEU A 38 11.70 6.91 -11.97
C LEU A 38 12.31 6.93 -10.57
N PRO A 39 12.39 8.11 -9.91
CA PRO A 39 12.93 8.24 -8.56
C PRO A 39 12.20 7.33 -7.56
N LYS A 40 12.97 6.62 -6.71
CA LYS A 40 12.40 5.71 -5.70
C LYS A 40 11.60 6.42 -4.60
N ASN A 41 11.80 7.73 -4.44
CA ASN A 41 11.12 8.60 -3.50
C ASN A 41 10.01 9.45 -4.15
N ILE A 42 9.59 9.12 -5.37
CA ILE A 42 8.48 9.80 -6.04
C ILE A 42 7.19 9.72 -5.20
N THR A 43 6.44 10.81 -5.16
CA THR A 43 5.13 10.85 -4.51
C THR A 43 4.14 10.00 -5.29
N LYS A 44 3.02 9.62 -4.66
CA LYS A 44 1.96 8.89 -5.36
C LYS A 44 1.38 9.73 -6.49
N GLU A 45 1.13 11.00 -6.20
CA GLU A 45 0.50 11.95 -7.09
C GLU A 45 1.36 12.18 -8.33
N ASP A 46 2.68 12.30 -8.17
CA ASP A 46 3.56 12.51 -9.31
C ASP A 46 3.77 11.24 -10.13
N LEU A 47 3.81 10.06 -9.50
CA LEU A 47 3.84 8.80 -10.23
C LEU A 47 2.57 8.61 -11.08
N ASP A 48 1.40 8.89 -10.50
CA ASP A 48 0.12 8.78 -11.21
C ASP A 48 0.06 9.75 -12.39
N LYS A 49 0.50 11.01 -12.22
CA LYS A 49 0.58 11.99 -13.32
C LYS A 49 1.44 11.49 -14.49
N VAL A 50 2.60 10.90 -14.20
CA VAL A 50 3.50 10.37 -15.24
C VAL A 50 2.81 9.23 -16.01
N MET A 51 2.20 8.28 -15.30
CA MET A 51 1.52 7.14 -15.92
C MET A 51 0.27 7.56 -16.71
N ASP A 52 -0.50 8.53 -16.21
CA ASP A 52 -1.61 9.12 -16.94
C ASP A 52 -1.15 9.85 -18.20
N GLY A 53 0.00 10.53 -18.16
CA GLY A 53 0.63 11.15 -19.33
C GLY A 53 0.96 10.14 -20.41
N PHE A 54 1.58 9.00 -20.06
CA PHE A 54 1.86 7.93 -21.01
C PHE A 54 0.59 7.34 -21.61
N LYS A 55 -0.39 7.00 -20.76
CA LYS A 55 -1.69 6.46 -21.17
C LYS A 55 -2.39 7.38 -22.17
N ALA A 56 -2.42 8.68 -21.88
CA ALA A 56 -3.04 9.68 -22.74
C ALA A 56 -2.30 9.84 -24.07
N SER A 57 -0.97 9.95 -24.04
CA SER A 57 -0.15 10.17 -25.24
C SER A 57 -0.20 9.00 -26.21
N LEU A 58 -0.27 7.77 -25.68
CA LEU A 58 -0.34 6.55 -26.49
C LEU A 58 -1.79 6.17 -26.86
N GLY A 59 -2.81 6.82 -26.27
CA GLY A 59 -4.22 6.48 -26.50
C GLY A 59 -4.62 5.09 -25.98
N VAL A 60 -3.89 4.56 -25.00
CA VAL A 60 -4.10 3.22 -24.45
C VAL A 60 -4.71 3.26 -23.05
N ARG A 61 -4.87 2.10 -22.40
CA ARG A 61 -5.26 1.98 -20.99
C ARG A 61 -4.15 1.30 -20.20
N CYS A 62 -4.21 1.36 -18.87
CA CYS A 62 -3.15 0.85 -17.99
C CYS A 62 -2.82 -0.64 -18.25
N ASN A 63 -3.82 -1.45 -18.57
CA ASN A 63 -3.67 -2.87 -18.90
C ASN A 63 -2.93 -3.13 -20.22
N HIS A 64 -2.65 -2.09 -21.01
CA HIS A 64 -1.81 -2.23 -22.19
C HIS A 64 -0.37 -2.60 -21.80
N CYS A 65 0.17 -1.98 -20.76
CA CYS A 65 1.54 -2.22 -20.29
C CYS A 65 1.59 -2.99 -18.96
N HIS A 66 0.62 -2.81 -18.06
CA HIS A 66 0.60 -3.51 -16.78
C HIS A 66 0.00 -4.91 -16.89
N ALA A 67 0.62 -5.87 -16.22
CA ALA A 67 0.11 -7.23 -16.12
C ALA A 67 -1.09 -7.30 -15.16
N SER A 68 -1.98 -8.27 -15.36
CA SER A 68 -3.01 -8.58 -14.38
C SER A 68 -2.45 -9.47 -13.27
N VAL A 69 -3.06 -9.42 -12.09
CA VAL A 69 -2.74 -10.36 -11.01
C VAL A 69 -3.17 -11.78 -11.42
N LYS A 70 -2.30 -12.78 -11.21
CA LYS A 70 -2.52 -14.18 -11.61
C LYS A 70 -3.87 -14.74 -11.15
N ASP A 71 -4.23 -14.46 -9.90
CA ASP A 71 -5.46 -14.99 -9.29
C ASP A 71 -6.68 -14.07 -9.45
N ASN A 72 -6.50 -12.86 -9.99
CA ASN A 72 -7.60 -11.93 -10.20
C ASN A 72 -7.35 -11.04 -11.43
N PRO A 73 -7.84 -11.45 -12.62
CA PRO A 73 -7.65 -10.72 -13.86
C PRO A 73 -8.22 -9.29 -13.86
N ARG A 74 -9.15 -8.98 -12.95
CA ARG A 74 -9.75 -7.64 -12.80
C ARG A 74 -8.84 -6.67 -12.03
N LYS A 75 -7.79 -7.16 -11.38
CA LYS A 75 -6.79 -6.34 -10.69
C LYS A 75 -5.49 -6.34 -11.48
N MET A 76 -4.80 -5.19 -11.50
CA MET A 76 -3.50 -5.05 -12.13
C MET A 76 -2.38 -5.22 -11.10
N ASP A 77 -1.31 -5.90 -11.51
CA ASP A 77 -0.03 -5.87 -10.84
C ASP A 77 0.86 -4.81 -11.51
N PHE A 78 0.87 -3.61 -10.92
CA PHE A 78 1.63 -2.48 -11.45
C PHE A 78 3.15 -2.69 -11.38
N ALA A 79 3.62 -3.53 -10.44
CA ALA A 79 5.04 -3.78 -10.23
C ALA A 79 5.58 -4.86 -11.15
N SER A 80 4.75 -5.80 -11.58
CA SER A 80 5.11 -6.90 -12.49
C SER A 80 5.62 -6.40 -13.84
N ASP A 81 6.65 -7.07 -14.35
CA ASP A 81 7.22 -6.91 -15.69
C ASP A 81 6.84 -8.09 -16.61
N GLU A 82 5.86 -8.92 -16.22
CA GLU A 82 5.41 -10.09 -17.02
C GLU A 82 4.81 -9.70 -18.37
N ASN A 83 4.33 -8.46 -18.52
CA ASN A 83 3.89 -7.92 -19.80
C ASN A 83 5.09 -7.26 -20.52
N PRO A 84 5.55 -7.80 -21.66
CA PRO A 84 6.74 -7.31 -22.36
C PRO A 84 6.60 -5.85 -22.84
N LYS A 85 5.38 -5.32 -22.96
CA LYS A 85 5.13 -3.93 -23.35
C LYS A 85 5.56 -2.89 -22.31
N LYS A 86 5.91 -3.33 -21.10
CA LYS A 86 6.43 -2.46 -20.04
C LYS A 86 7.93 -2.19 -20.16
N ASP A 87 8.64 -2.97 -20.97
CA ASP A 87 10.10 -2.88 -21.17
C ASP A 87 10.49 -2.16 -22.48
N VAL A 88 9.55 -1.41 -23.06
CA VAL A 88 9.70 -0.70 -24.34
C VAL A 88 9.92 0.79 -24.11
#